data_AF-A0A7Z9UXR3-F1
#
_entry.id   AF-A0A7Z9UXR3-F1
#
_cell.length_a   1.000
_cell.length_b   1.000
_cell.length_c   1.000
_cell.angle_alpha   90.00
_cell.angle_beta   90.00
_cell.angle_gamma   90.00
#
_symmetry.space_group_name_H-M   'P 1'
#
loop_
_entity.id
_entity.type
_entity.pdbx_description
1 polymer ?
#
loop_
_entity_poly.entity_id
_entity_poly.type
_entity_poly.pdbx_seq_one_letter_code
_entity_poly.pdbx_strand_id
1 'polypeptide(L)'
;MIYGKNWSDILQSQISQRNTIEENIYWKKKTPEVHLVDSFNNFPVIDFKKERIMLGWRYEIEQLDAPKTGTRFHSGMIKQDISSQVFWGDGCSDEMRDAIVNDVRIPNSGIPDFILIKDPEEIQNADDVFSNIENIREHAREHNEMRASFLSQYNRWLEDKNKWKTEGFSRDFAVWVEWNVIGGNLRGRPVLNQPLERPSGEVIQNLKNCLEEMNIPYEPDFDFELLRDRLTDDTISIG
;
A
#
# COMPACT_ATOMS: atom_id res chain seq x y z
N MET A 1 9.79 -5.17 12.69
CA MET A 1 9.33 -4.24 11.64
C MET A 1 10.49 -4.07 10.64
N ILE A 2 10.25 -4.23 9.34
CA ILE A 2 11.28 -4.39 8.28
C ILE A 2 12.37 -3.31 8.31
N TYR A 3 12.04 -2.08 8.68
CA TYR A 3 12.98 -0.94 8.71
C TYR A 3 13.49 -0.56 10.11
N GLY A 4 13.22 -1.38 11.13
CA GLY A 4 13.64 -1.12 12.50
C GLY A 4 13.05 0.18 13.07
N LYS A 5 13.80 0.86 13.93
CA LYS A 5 13.34 2.08 14.64
C LYS A 5 13.21 3.31 13.73
N ASN A 6 13.91 3.34 12.60
CA ASN A 6 13.95 4.48 11.68
C ASN A 6 12.96 4.33 10.52
N TRP A 7 11.96 3.45 10.67
CA TRP A 7 11.01 3.13 9.61
C TRP A 7 10.29 4.36 9.06
N SER A 8 9.89 5.30 9.94
CA SER A 8 9.15 6.49 9.52
C SER A 8 10.01 7.38 8.61
N ASP A 9 11.26 7.66 9.00
CA ASP A 9 12.20 8.45 8.19
C ASP A 9 12.49 7.78 6.85
N ILE A 10 12.61 6.45 6.83
CA ILE A 10 12.83 5.68 5.61
C ILE A 10 11.63 5.79 4.66
N LEU A 11 10.40 5.62 5.17
CA LEU A 11 9.18 5.77 4.36
C LEU A 11 9.02 7.20 3.84
N GLN A 12 9.27 8.22 4.67
CA GLN A 12 9.24 9.62 4.26
C GLN A 12 10.28 9.92 3.18
N SER A 13 11.50 9.37 3.31
CA SER A 13 12.52 9.47 2.28
C SER A 13 12.07 8.83 0.97
N GLN A 14 11.45 7.65 1.02
CA GLN A 14 10.90 6.95 -0.15
C GLN A 14 9.76 7.73 -0.81
N ILE A 15 8.84 8.31 -0.04
CA ILE A 15 7.74 9.18 -0.52
C ILE A 15 8.28 10.45 -1.19
N SER A 16 9.46 10.90 -0.78
CA SER A 16 10.13 12.09 -1.30
C SER A 16 11.09 11.81 -2.46
N GLN A 17 11.06 10.61 -3.04
CA GLN A 17 12.00 10.29 -4.12
C GLN A 17 11.60 10.89 -5.47
N ARG A 18 12.63 11.23 -6.24
CA ARG A 18 12.60 11.46 -7.68
C ARG A 18 13.63 10.52 -8.31
N ASN A 19 13.16 9.52 -9.05
CA ASN A 19 14.05 8.63 -9.80
C ASN A 19 14.35 9.24 -11.16
N THR A 20 15.62 9.22 -11.55
CA THR A 20 16.04 9.56 -12.91
C THR A 20 15.55 8.53 -13.92
N ILE A 21 15.63 8.83 -15.22
CA ILE A 21 15.32 7.85 -16.27
C ILE A 21 16.25 6.63 -16.15
N GLU A 22 17.53 6.86 -15.89
CA GLU A 22 18.56 5.83 -15.75
C GLU A 22 18.27 4.92 -14.56
N GLU A 23 17.98 5.49 -13.38
CA GLU A 23 17.59 4.71 -12.20
C GLU A 23 16.27 3.98 -12.42
N ASN A 24 15.33 4.58 -13.15
CA ASN A 24 14.00 4.04 -13.31
C ASN A 24 13.96 2.70 -14.07
N ILE A 25 14.91 2.45 -14.96
CA ILE A 25 15.01 1.16 -15.67
C ILE A 25 15.04 0.00 -14.67
N TYR A 26 15.69 0.19 -13.53
CA TYR A 26 15.79 -0.80 -12.45
C TYR A 26 14.53 -0.84 -11.59
N TRP A 27 13.92 0.31 -11.27
CA TRP A 27 12.80 0.39 -10.31
C TRP A 27 11.40 0.32 -10.91
N LYS A 28 11.28 0.29 -12.25
CA LYS A 28 10.03 0.12 -12.99
C LYS A 28 8.93 1.15 -12.62
N LYS A 29 9.27 2.39 -12.28
CA LYS A 29 8.29 3.48 -12.13
C LYS A 29 7.75 3.87 -13.51
N LYS A 30 6.46 4.19 -13.57
CA LYS A 30 5.76 4.53 -14.81
C LYS A 30 6.11 5.93 -15.31
N THR A 31 6.40 6.85 -14.41
CA THR A 31 6.72 8.27 -14.71
C THR A 31 8.03 8.66 -14.00
N PRO A 32 9.20 8.40 -14.63
CA PRO A 32 10.48 8.90 -14.12
C PRO A 32 10.52 10.43 -14.11
N GLU A 33 11.50 11.02 -13.45
CA GLU A 33 11.72 12.48 -13.29
C GLU A 33 10.63 13.25 -12.52
N VAL A 34 9.48 12.62 -12.25
CA VAL A 34 8.44 13.20 -11.39
C VAL A 34 8.78 12.92 -9.94
N HIS A 35 8.82 13.97 -9.11
CA HIS A 35 8.93 13.83 -7.66
C HIS A 35 7.68 13.12 -7.14
N LEU A 36 7.83 12.08 -6.30
CA LEU A 36 6.67 11.32 -5.82
C LEU A 36 5.68 12.20 -5.04
N VAL A 37 6.17 13.15 -4.23
CA VAL A 37 5.34 14.21 -3.62
C VAL A 37 4.42 14.89 -4.63
N ASP A 38 4.96 15.33 -5.78
CA ASP A 38 4.15 15.98 -6.83
C ASP A 38 3.18 14.99 -7.45
N SER A 39 3.59 13.74 -7.64
CA SER A 39 2.72 12.69 -8.15
C SER A 39 1.52 12.45 -7.23
N PHE A 40 1.74 12.38 -5.91
CA PHE A 40 0.66 12.22 -4.93
C PHE A 40 -0.25 13.45 -4.91
N ASN A 41 0.32 14.66 -4.83
CA ASN A 41 -0.44 15.91 -4.76
C ASN A 41 -1.29 16.19 -6.00
N ASN A 42 -0.88 15.69 -7.16
CA ASN A 42 -1.59 15.84 -8.42
C ASN A 42 -2.42 14.61 -8.81
N PHE A 43 -2.52 13.61 -7.93
CA PHE A 43 -3.31 12.41 -8.22
C PHE A 43 -4.80 12.67 -7.96
N PRO A 44 -5.72 12.28 -8.86
CA PRO A 44 -7.15 12.40 -8.61
C PRO A 44 -7.60 11.60 -7.37
N VAL A 45 -8.04 12.31 -6.33
CA VAL A 45 -8.54 11.73 -5.09
C VAL A 45 -10.05 11.49 -5.13
N ILE A 46 -10.74 12.05 -6.13
CA ILE A 46 -12.14 11.73 -6.45
C ILE A 46 -12.22 11.34 -7.92
N ASP A 47 -12.90 10.23 -8.20
CA ASP A 47 -13.14 9.73 -9.55
C ASP A 47 -14.66 9.55 -9.69
N PHE A 48 -15.30 10.58 -10.27
CA PHE A 48 -16.76 10.65 -10.44
C PHE A 48 -17.25 9.55 -11.37
N LYS A 49 -16.52 9.27 -12.45
CA LYS A 49 -16.90 8.24 -13.42
C LYS A 49 -16.92 6.83 -12.82
N LYS A 50 -16.03 6.54 -11.87
CA LYS A 50 -15.96 5.24 -11.18
C LYS A 50 -16.56 5.28 -9.78
N GLU A 51 -17.20 6.38 -9.43
CA GLU A 51 -17.89 6.59 -8.15
C GLU A 51 -17.05 6.14 -6.95
N ARG A 52 -15.84 6.71 -6.85
CA ARG A 52 -14.90 6.34 -5.80
C ARG A 52 -14.10 7.52 -5.28
N ILE A 53 -13.85 7.47 -3.98
CA ILE A 53 -13.09 8.46 -3.23
C ILE A 53 -11.85 7.76 -2.69
N MET A 54 -10.68 8.38 -2.86
CA MET A 54 -9.41 7.86 -2.38
C MET A 54 -9.32 7.99 -0.86
N LEU A 55 -8.80 6.93 -0.22
CA LEU A 55 -8.49 6.95 1.21
C LEU A 55 -6.99 7.15 1.45
N GLY A 56 -6.17 6.65 0.54
CA GLY A 56 -4.72 6.75 0.63
C GLY A 56 -4.02 5.71 -0.21
N TRP A 57 -2.72 5.57 0.05
CA TRP A 57 -1.83 4.60 -0.57
C TRP A 57 -1.18 3.73 0.49
N ARG A 58 -1.37 2.42 0.37
CA ARG A 58 -0.73 1.41 1.20
C ARG A 58 0.72 1.23 0.78
N TYR A 59 1.56 0.95 1.76
CA TYR A 59 2.93 0.54 1.52
C TYR A 59 3.00 -0.95 1.21
N GLU A 60 3.66 -1.32 0.12
CA GLU A 60 3.95 -2.70 -0.23
C GLU A 60 5.40 -2.81 -0.68
N ILE A 61 6.01 -3.98 -0.47
CA ILE A 61 7.33 -4.31 -0.99
C ILE A 61 7.13 -5.30 -2.12
N GLU A 62 7.59 -4.97 -3.32
CA GLU A 62 7.46 -5.81 -4.50
C GLU A 62 8.85 -6.21 -5.01
N GLN A 63 9.08 -7.51 -5.17
CA GLN A 63 10.25 -8.05 -5.87
C GLN A 63 10.17 -7.67 -7.36
N LEU A 64 11.30 -7.21 -7.90
CA LEU A 64 11.35 -6.64 -9.24
C LEU A 64 11.31 -7.69 -10.34
N ASP A 65 11.84 -8.88 -10.10
CA ASP A 65 11.90 -10.00 -11.02
C ASP A 65 10.70 -10.95 -10.94
N ALA A 66 9.78 -10.74 -10.00
CA ALA A 66 8.59 -11.57 -9.90
C ALA A 66 7.76 -11.52 -11.21
N PRO A 67 7.16 -12.65 -11.66
CA PRO A 67 6.61 -12.79 -13.02
C PRO A 67 5.53 -11.78 -13.42
N LYS A 68 4.89 -11.11 -12.46
CA LYS A 68 3.79 -10.15 -12.67
C LYS A 68 4.14 -8.72 -12.23
N THR A 69 5.42 -8.43 -11.96
CA THR A 69 5.86 -7.10 -11.53
C THR A 69 5.95 -6.14 -12.72
N GLY A 70 4.84 -5.43 -12.95
CA GLY A 70 4.72 -4.35 -13.94
C GLY A 70 5.18 -2.98 -13.43
N THR A 71 4.86 -1.91 -14.15
CA THR A 71 5.18 -0.54 -13.72
C THR A 71 4.12 0.05 -12.77
N ARG A 72 4.53 0.99 -11.90
CA ARG A 72 3.65 1.70 -10.96
C ARG A 72 3.81 3.21 -11.11
N PHE A 73 2.72 3.97 -10.95
CA PHE A 73 2.81 5.44 -10.89
C PHE A 73 3.55 5.88 -9.63
N HIS A 74 3.19 5.30 -8.49
CA HIS A 74 3.81 5.57 -7.20
C HIS A 74 4.65 4.38 -6.77
N SER A 75 5.94 4.42 -7.10
CA SER A 75 6.96 3.52 -6.58
C SER A 75 8.29 4.23 -6.44
N GLY A 76 9.10 3.76 -5.49
CA GLY A 76 10.43 4.27 -5.19
C GLY A 76 11.42 3.14 -4.95
N MET A 77 12.69 3.50 -4.95
CA MET A 77 13.81 2.63 -4.59
C MET A 77 13.84 2.38 -3.08
N ILE A 78 14.10 1.13 -2.70
CA ILE A 78 14.49 0.77 -1.34
C ILE A 78 16.03 0.78 -1.31
N LYS A 79 16.63 1.64 -0.49
CA LYS A 79 18.11 1.76 -0.40
C LYS A 79 18.72 0.81 0.63
N GLN A 80 17.91 0.34 1.56
CA GLN A 80 18.33 -0.55 2.64
C GLN A 80 18.34 -1.99 2.11
N ASP A 81 19.34 -2.76 2.50
CA ASP A 81 19.25 -4.22 2.37
C ASP A 81 18.24 -4.72 3.38
N ILE A 82 17.07 -5.12 2.88
CA ILE A 82 15.96 -5.64 3.68
C ILE A 82 15.67 -7.12 3.40
N SER A 83 16.59 -7.79 2.70
CA SER A 83 16.36 -9.16 2.20
C SER A 83 16.07 -10.11 3.36
N SER A 84 16.81 -9.99 4.46
CA SER A 84 16.63 -10.87 5.62
C SER A 84 15.28 -10.70 6.32
N GLN A 85 14.80 -9.46 6.39
CA GLN A 85 13.51 -9.13 7.00
C GLN A 85 12.34 -9.57 6.13
N VAL A 86 12.49 -9.52 4.80
CA VAL A 86 11.43 -9.91 3.86
C VAL A 86 11.36 -11.42 3.69
N PHE A 87 12.49 -12.10 3.47
CA PHE A 87 12.49 -13.52 3.11
C PHE A 87 12.30 -14.44 4.34
N TRP A 88 12.99 -14.17 5.44
CA TRP A 88 12.95 -15.05 6.62
C TRP A 88 12.64 -14.32 7.93
N GLY A 89 12.11 -13.10 7.86
CA GLY A 89 11.54 -12.41 9.01
C GLY A 89 12.58 -12.01 10.06
N ASP A 90 13.80 -11.67 9.66
CA ASP A 90 14.81 -11.16 10.58
C ASP A 90 14.28 -9.98 11.43
N GLY A 91 14.47 -10.05 12.74
CA GLY A 91 13.92 -9.08 13.69
C GLY A 91 12.38 -9.10 13.85
N CYS A 92 11.69 -10.18 13.47
CA CYS A 92 10.27 -10.38 13.80
C CYS A 92 10.04 -10.61 15.31
N SER A 93 8.78 -10.48 15.76
CA SER A 93 8.43 -10.71 17.15
C SER A 93 8.62 -12.17 17.55
N ASP A 94 8.78 -12.43 18.84
CA ASP A 94 8.86 -13.78 19.40
C ASP A 94 7.67 -14.65 18.96
N GLU A 95 6.47 -14.07 18.88
CA GLU A 95 5.24 -14.75 18.45
C GLU A 95 5.25 -15.17 16.97
N MET A 96 5.98 -14.46 16.11
CA MET A 96 6.16 -14.81 14.70
C MET A 96 7.35 -15.75 14.50
N ARG A 97 8.40 -15.58 15.31
CA ARG A 97 9.66 -16.34 15.23
C ARG A 97 9.52 -17.76 15.77
N ASP A 98 8.77 -17.93 16.86
CA ASP A 98 8.74 -19.16 17.63
C ASP A 98 7.33 -19.77 17.62
N ALA A 99 7.22 -21.08 17.38
CA ALA A 99 5.95 -21.78 17.47
C ALA A 99 5.70 -22.27 18.90
N ILE A 100 4.42 -22.39 19.24
CA ILE A 100 3.97 -23.04 20.47
C ILE A 100 3.35 -24.39 20.10
N VAL A 101 3.94 -25.48 20.58
CA VAL A 101 3.48 -26.85 20.35
C VAL A 101 3.27 -27.51 21.72
N ASN A 102 2.03 -27.88 22.04
CA ASN A 102 1.66 -28.45 23.35
C ASN A 102 2.15 -27.58 24.53
N ASP A 103 1.88 -26.27 24.47
CA ASP A 103 2.33 -25.28 25.47
C ASP A 103 3.85 -25.12 25.62
N VAL A 104 4.64 -25.77 24.76
CA VAL A 104 6.10 -25.64 24.70
C VAL A 104 6.49 -24.71 23.57
N ARG A 105 7.26 -23.67 23.91
CA ARG A 105 7.88 -22.77 22.93
C ARG A 105 9.05 -23.46 22.25
N ILE A 106 9.03 -23.50 20.92
CA ILE A 106 10.12 -23.99 20.08
C ILE A 106 10.81 -22.78 19.44
N PRO A 107 12.03 -22.41 19.88
CA PRO A 107 12.73 -21.25 19.35
C PRO A 107 13.04 -21.36 17.84
N ASN A 108 12.86 -20.27 17.11
CA ASN A 108 13.15 -20.08 15.69
C ASN A 108 12.39 -21.00 14.72
N SER A 109 11.39 -21.74 15.18
CA SER A 109 10.67 -22.69 14.32
C SER A 109 9.76 -22.02 13.28
N GLY A 110 9.48 -20.73 13.42
CA GLY A 110 8.75 -19.91 12.43
C GLY A 110 9.66 -19.27 11.37
N ILE A 111 10.98 -19.45 11.48
CA ILE A 111 11.95 -18.90 10.54
C ILE A 111 12.19 -19.91 9.41
N PRO A 112 11.82 -19.59 8.15
CA PRO A 112 11.95 -20.52 7.04
C PRO A 112 13.42 -20.69 6.63
N ASP A 113 13.81 -21.91 6.29
CA ASP A 113 15.11 -22.23 5.66
C ASP A 113 15.00 -22.44 4.15
N PHE A 114 13.80 -22.73 3.65
CA PHE A 114 13.54 -23.05 2.26
C PHE A 114 12.32 -22.27 1.73
N ILE A 115 12.30 -22.03 0.42
CA ILE A 115 11.18 -21.43 -0.31
C ILE A 115 10.75 -22.37 -1.44
N LEU A 116 9.46 -22.37 -1.77
CA LEU A 116 8.89 -23.07 -2.91
C LEU A 116 8.18 -22.04 -3.79
N ILE A 117 8.62 -21.91 -5.05
CA ILE A 117 7.99 -21.03 -6.04
C ILE A 117 7.51 -21.89 -7.20
N LYS A 118 6.23 -22.28 -7.16
CA LYS A 118 5.63 -23.13 -8.18
C LYS A 118 4.14 -22.86 -8.32
N ASP A 119 3.58 -23.06 -9.52
CA ASP A 119 2.13 -23.04 -9.68
C ASP A 119 1.53 -24.23 -8.91
N PRO A 120 0.52 -24.01 -8.04
CA PRO A 120 -0.12 -25.11 -7.33
C PRO A 120 -0.65 -26.24 -8.23
N GLU A 121 -1.07 -25.92 -9.46
CA GLU A 121 -1.53 -26.93 -10.43
C GLU A 121 -0.39 -27.85 -10.91
N GLU A 122 0.86 -27.43 -10.78
CA GLU A 122 2.05 -28.21 -11.16
C GLU A 122 2.58 -29.10 -10.02
N ILE A 123 1.96 -29.08 -8.84
CA ILE A 123 2.33 -29.91 -7.69
C ILE A 123 1.36 -31.09 -7.61
N GLN A 124 1.82 -32.27 -8.04
CA GLN A 124 1.00 -33.49 -8.05
C GLN A 124 1.35 -34.44 -6.91
N ASN A 125 2.58 -34.38 -6.41
CA ASN A 125 3.08 -35.24 -5.35
C ASN A 125 4.21 -34.56 -4.55
N ALA A 126 4.73 -35.27 -3.54
CA ALA A 126 5.79 -34.76 -2.68
C ALA A 126 7.13 -34.59 -3.42
N ASP A 127 7.43 -35.41 -4.43
CA ASP A 127 8.67 -35.29 -5.21
C ASP A 127 8.70 -33.98 -6.01
N ASP A 128 7.54 -33.51 -6.48
CA ASP A 128 7.41 -32.20 -7.13
C ASP A 128 7.79 -31.06 -6.18
N VAL A 129 7.48 -31.20 -4.89
CA VAL A 129 7.89 -30.23 -3.86
C VAL A 129 9.40 -30.32 -3.62
N PHE A 130 9.90 -31.51 -3.27
CA PHE A 130 11.31 -31.67 -2.89
C PHE A 130 12.28 -31.37 -4.02
N SER A 131 11.87 -31.55 -5.27
CA SER A 131 12.69 -31.22 -6.45
C SER A 131 12.69 -29.72 -6.80
N ASN A 132 11.82 -28.91 -6.18
CA ASN A 132 11.65 -27.48 -6.48
C ASN A 132 11.76 -26.56 -5.25
N ILE A 133 12.03 -27.10 -4.05
CA ILE A 133 12.38 -26.26 -2.90
C ILE A 133 13.82 -25.74 -3.06
N GLU A 134 14.01 -24.49 -2.70
CA GLU A 134 15.31 -23.81 -2.77
C GLU A 134 15.72 -23.33 -1.38
N ASN A 135 17.03 -23.29 -1.10
CA ASN A 135 17.52 -22.62 0.10
C ASN A 135 17.17 -21.14 0.03
N ILE A 136 16.44 -20.63 1.02
CA ILE A 136 15.89 -19.26 0.94
C ILE A 136 16.97 -18.18 0.92
N ARG A 137 18.15 -18.45 1.49
CA ARG A 137 19.26 -17.49 1.54
C ARG A 137 20.00 -17.43 0.21
N GLU A 138 20.14 -18.57 -0.48
CA GLU A 138 20.66 -18.60 -1.86
C GLU A 138 19.68 -17.91 -2.81
N HIS A 139 18.39 -18.25 -2.71
CA HIS A 139 17.34 -17.59 -3.49
C HIS A 139 17.35 -16.07 -3.29
N ALA A 140 17.41 -15.60 -2.04
CA ALA A 140 17.46 -14.17 -1.75
C ALA A 140 18.68 -13.46 -2.33
N ARG A 141 19.83 -14.13 -2.53
CA ARG A 141 21.01 -13.49 -3.18
C ARG A 141 20.75 -13.19 -4.65
N GLU A 142 19.96 -14.02 -5.32
CA GLU A 142 19.64 -13.88 -6.73
C GLU A 142 18.39 -12.99 -6.96
N HIS A 143 17.53 -12.87 -5.95
CA HIS A 143 16.21 -12.24 -6.02
C HIS A 143 15.98 -11.13 -4.95
N ASN A 144 17.03 -10.37 -4.60
CA ASN A 144 16.96 -9.32 -3.57
C ASN A 144 16.50 -7.94 -4.07
N GLU A 145 16.37 -7.75 -5.38
CA GLU A 145 15.96 -6.45 -5.91
C GLU A 145 14.47 -6.19 -5.65
N MET A 146 14.19 -5.22 -4.77
CA MET A 146 12.84 -4.89 -4.33
C MET A 146 12.57 -3.39 -4.42
N ARG A 147 11.32 -3.03 -4.70
CA ARG A 147 10.86 -1.64 -4.69
C ARG A 147 9.82 -1.37 -3.62
N ALA A 148 9.76 -0.12 -3.19
CA ALA A 148 8.67 0.41 -2.40
C ALA A 148 7.53 0.77 -3.35
N SER A 149 6.37 0.14 -3.16
CA SER A 149 5.17 0.38 -3.96
C SER A 149 4.08 1.02 -3.11
N PHE A 150 3.43 2.04 -3.64
CA PHE A 150 2.35 2.76 -2.96
C PHE A 150 1.03 2.47 -3.67
N LEU A 151 0.26 1.51 -3.15
CA LEU A 151 -0.97 1.02 -3.78
C LEU A 151 -2.18 1.82 -3.30
N SER A 152 -2.88 2.45 -4.23
CA SER A 152 -4.11 3.20 -3.93
C SER A 152 -5.20 2.30 -3.35
N GLN A 153 -5.83 2.78 -2.27
CA GLN A 153 -7.07 2.22 -1.75
C GLN A 153 -8.18 3.27 -1.85
N TYR A 154 -9.36 2.81 -2.26
CA TYR A 154 -10.53 3.65 -2.46
C TYR A 154 -11.69 3.16 -1.61
N ASN A 155 -12.54 4.10 -1.21
CA ASN A 155 -13.92 3.84 -0.87
C ASN A 155 -14.74 3.94 -2.14
N ARG A 156 -15.45 2.87 -2.52
CA ARG A 156 -16.24 2.82 -3.76
C ARG A 156 -17.71 2.78 -3.43
N TRP A 157 -18.50 3.64 -4.03
CA TRP A 157 -19.94 3.54 -3.97
C TRP A 157 -20.41 2.42 -4.88
N LEU A 158 -21.35 1.62 -4.39
CA LEU A 158 -22.02 0.58 -5.16
C LEU A 158 -23.49 0.97 -5.25
N GLU A 159 -23.85 1.70 -6.31
CA GLU A 159 -25.21 2.20 -6.54
C GLU A 159 -26.24 1.07 -6.48
N ASP A 160 -25.93 -0.09 -7.08
CA ASP A 160 -26.79 -1.29 -7.09
C ASP A 160 -27.09 -1.86 -5.69
N LYS A 161 -26.24 -1.56 -4.71
CA LYS A 161 -26.34 -2.04 -3.32
C LYS A 161 -26.59 -0.92 -2.32
N ASN A 162 -26.66 0.32 -2.81
CA ASN A 162 -26.83 1.53 -2.02
C ASN A 162 -25.89 1.59 -0.80
N LYS A 163 -24.59 1.28 -1.01
CA LYS A 163 -23.60 1.21 0.06
C LYS A 163 -22.17 1.39 -0.44
N TRP A 164 -21.29 1.76 0.48
CA TRP A 164 -19.86 1.81 0.24
C TRP A 164 -19.18 0.44 0.34
N LYS A 165 -18.11 0.26 -0.44
CA LYS A 165 -17.20 -0.88 -0.39
C LYS A 165 -15.75 -0.41 -0.30
N THR A 166 -15.06 -0.90 0.73
CA THR A 166 -13.61 -0.70 0.97
C THR A 166 -12.90 -2.06 1.10
N GLU A 167 -11.57 -2.06 0.97
CA GLU A 167 -10.72 -3.27 1.04
C GLU A 167 -10.32 -3.66 2.47
N GLY A 168 -10.91 -3.02 3.48
CA GLY A 168 -10.66 -3.24 4.91
C GLY A 168 -10.57 -1.92 5.69
N PHE A 169 -10.61 -2.02 7.03
CA PHE A 169 -10.64 -0.86 7.95
C PHE A 169 -9.36 -0.69 8.78
N SER A 170 -8.54 -1.73 8.91
CA SER A 170 -7.39 -1.77 9.83
C SER A 170 -6.03 -1.56 9.17
N ARG A 171 -5.98 -1.28 7.86
CA ARG A 171 -4.71 -1.13 7.14
C ARG A 171 -4.25 0.31 7.21
N ASP A 172 -3.05 0.51 7.72
CA ASP A 172 -2.39 1.81 7.76
C ASP A 172 -1.89 2.24 6.37
N PHE A 173 -1.95 3.53 6.11
CA PHE A 173 -1.47 4.11 4.85
C PHE A 173 -0.10 4.76 5.02
N ALA A 174 0.81 4.56 4.07
CA ALA A 174 2.05 5.34 4.00
C ALA A 174 1.77 6.79 3.60
N VAL A 175 0.74 7.02 2.80
CA VAL A 175 0.20 8.34 2.46
C VAL A 175 -1.31 8.25 2.59
N TRP A 176 -1.91 8.96 3.53
CA TRP A 176 -3.37 9.01 3.68
C TRP A 176 -3.91 10.32 3.11
N VAL A 177 -5.19 10.35 2.74
CA VAL A 177 -5.86 11.59 2.33
C VAL A 177 -6.55 12.19 3.55
N GLU A 178 -6.14 13.40 3.93
CA GLU A 178 -6.87 14.19 4.91
C GLU A 178 -8.05 14.89 4.22
N TRP A 179 -9.24 14.67 4.77
CA TRP A 179 -10.46 15.33 4.35
C TRP A 179 -10.81 16.44 5.33
N ASN A 180 -11.16 17.62 4.80
CA ASN A 180 -11.62 18.76 5.58
C ASN A 180 -12.71 19.51 4.80
N VAL A 181 -13.50 20.33 5.49
CA VAL A 181 -14.44 21.26 4.86
C VAL A 181 -13.86 22.68 4.95
N ILE A 182 -13.69 23.34 3.81
CA ILE A 182 -13.19 24.71 3.70
C ILE A 182 -14.21 25.54 2.96
N GLY A 183 -14.84 26.50 3.66
CA GLY A 183 -15.87 27.37 3.05
C GLY A 183 -17.09 26.60 2.52
N GLY A 184 -17.43 25.46 3.12
CA GLY A 184 -18.55 24.60 2.68
C GLY A 184 -18.22 23.63 1.54
N ASN A 185 -16.95 23.62 1.08
CA ASN A 185 -16.43 22.72 0.04
C ASN A 185 -15.52 21.66 0.65
N LEU A 186 -15.59 20.44 0.11
CA LEU A 186 -14.75 19.32 0.48
C LEU A 186 -13.33 19.52 -0.05
N ARG A 187 -12.36 19.38 0.84
CA ARG A 187 -10.93 19.40 0.53
C ARG A 187 -10.30 18.05 0.83
N GLY A 188 -9.66 17.44 -0.17
CA GLY A 188 -8.91 16.18 -0.01
C GLY A 188 -7.44 16.36 -0.32
N ARG A 189 -6.55 16.21 0.68
CA ARG A 189 -5.10 16.39 0.49
C ARG A 189 -4.27 15.20 1.01
N PRO A 190 -3.30 14.70 0.24
CA PRO A 190 -2.36 13.70 0.74
C PRO A 190 -1.52 14.22 1.90
N VAL A 191 -1.36 13.41 2.94
CA VAL A 191 -0.44 13.64 4.05
C VAL A 191 0.78 12.74 3.87
N LEU A 192 1.95 13.37 3.69
CA LEU A 192 3.16 12.75 3.16
C LEU A 192 4.25 12.51 4.22
N ASN A 193 4.10 13.11 5.40
CA ASN A 193 5.10 13.14 6.48
C ASN A 193 4.69 12.35 7.74
N GLN A 194 3.54 11.68 7.70
CA GLN A 194 3.00 10.87 8.81
C GLN A 194 2.66 9.46 8.32
N PRO A 195 3.67 8.70 7.81
CA PRO A 195 3.41 7.38 7.26
C PRO A 195 2.93 6.43 8.37
N LEU A 196 1.98 5.57 8.03
CA LEU A 196 1.41 4.53 8.88
C LEU A 196 0.76 5.01 10.18
N GLU A 197 0.46 6.30 10.31
CA GLU A 197 -0.22 6.85 11.49
C GLU A 197 -1.75 6.79 11.39
N ARG A 198 -2.30 6.55 10.18
CA ARG A 198 -3.75 6.52 9.93
C ARG A 198 -4.20 5.24 9.23
N PRO A 199 -5.03 4.42 9.90
CA PRO A 199 -5.71 3.31 9.25
C PRO A 199 -6.88 3.78 8.40
N SER A 200 -7.28 2.95 7.43
CA SER A 200 -8.38 3.26 6.51
C SER A 200 -9.70 3.58 7.20
N GLY A 201 -10.00 2.96 8.35
CA GLY A 201 -11.21 3.25 9.11
C GLY A 201 -11.27 4.67 9.66
N GLU A 202 -10.14 5.21 10.12
CA GLU A 202 -10.07 6.60 10.58
C GLU A 202 -10.24 7.59 9.44
N VAL A 203 -9.63 7.32 8.27
CA VAL A 203 -9.80 8.18 7.08
C VAL A 203 -11.25 8.17 6.59
N ILE A 204 -11.90 6.99 6.57
CA ILE A 204 -13.33 6.90 6.23
C ILE A 204 -14.18 7.69 7.23
N GLN A 205 -13.90 7.60 8.53
CA GLN A 205 -14.64 8.35 9.53
C GLN A 205 -14.43 9.86 9.39
N ASN A 206 -13.21 10.31 9.08
CA ASN A 206 -12.93 11.71 8.78
C ASN A 206 -13.71 12.19 7.53
N LEU A 207 -13.74 11.41 6.44
CA LEU A 207 -14.54 11.71 5.25
C LEU A 207 -16.04 11.78 5.58
N LYS A 208 -16.58 10.83 6.35
CA LYS A 208 -17.98 10.83 6.81
C LYS A 208 -18.33 12.12 7.52
N ASN A 209 -17.52 12.52 8.50
CA ASN A 209 -17.75 13.74 9.26
C ASN A 209 -17.78 14.98 8.35
N CYS A 210 -16.91 15.05 7.34
CA CYS A 210 -16.89 16.16 6.39
C CYS A 210 -18.17 16.19 5.52
N LEU A 211 -18.64 15.03 5.06
CA LEU A 211 -19.87 14.93 4.27
C LEU A 211 -21.10 15.32 5.10
N GLU A 212 -21.16 14.89 6.36
CA GLU A 212 -22.21 15.28 7.31
C GLU A 212 -22.21 16.79 7.55
N GLU A 213 -21.05 17.42 7.78
CA GLU A 213 -20.92 18.87 7.91
C GLU A 213 -21.42 19.62 6.66
N MET A 214 -21.23 19.01 5.49
CA MET A 214 -21.71 19.53 4.22
C MET A 214 -23.19 19.24 3.94
N ASN A 215 -23.91 18.56 4.85
CA ASN A 215 -25.27 18.04 4.67
C ASN A 215 -25.41 17.09 3.47
N ILE A 216 -24.36 16.30 3.20
CA ILE A 216 -24.36 15.24 2.18
C ILE A 216 -24.54 13.90 2.90
N PRO A 217 -25.62 13.14 2.64
CA PRO A 217 -25.82 11.82 3.23
C PRO A 217 -24.68 10.88 2.86
N TYR A 218 -24.11 10.16 3.84
CA TYR A 218 -23.08 9.16 3.57
C TYR A 218 -23.68 7.80 3.15
N GLU A 219 -24.68 7.31 3.89
CA GLU A 219 -25.46 6.09 3.64
C GLU A 219 -26.83 6.19 4.33
N PRO A 220 -27.87 5.50 3.81
CA PRO A 220 -28.01 5.13 2.39
C PRO A 220 -28.22 6.39 1.53
N ASP A 221 -28.10 6.30 0.21
CA ASP A 221 -28.41 7.37 -0.75
C ASP A 221 -27.32 8.45 -0.93
N PHE A 222 -26.05 8.04 -0.96
CA PHE A 222 -24.98 8.92 -1.43
C PHE A 222 -25.14 9.21 -2.94
N ASP A 223 -24.96 10.47 -3.32
CA ASP A 223 -24.95 10.92 -4.71
C ASP A 223 -23.66 11.70 -5.00
N PHE A 224 -22.87 11.20 -5.95
CA PHE A 224 -21.62 11.83 -6.36
C PHE A 224 -21.81 13.22 -6.96
N GLU A 225 -22.96 13.51 -7.58
CA GLU A 225 -23.22 14.82 -8.17
C GLU A 225 -23.31 15.93 -7.12
N LEU A 226 -23.66 15.59 -5.87
CA LEU A 226 -23.62 16.53 -4.74
C LEU A 226 -22.22 17.09 -4.45
N LEU A 227 -21.16 16.43 -4.93
CA LEU A 227 -19.78 16.87 -4.76
C LEU A 227 -19.24 17.69 -5.94
N ARG A 228 -19.83 17.64 -7.14
CA ARG A 228 -19.22 18.12 -8.39
C ARG A 228 -18.79 19.59 -8.33
N ASP A 229 -19.63 20.44 -7.74
CA ASP A 229 -19.38 21.88 -7.57
C ASP A 229 -19.01 22.26 -6.12
N ARG A 230 -18.69 21.27 -5.29
CA ARG A 230 -18.42 21.46 -3.86
C ARG A 230 -17.05 20.93 -3.46
N LEU A 231 -16.08 21.04 -4.36
CA LEU A 231 -14.67 20.76 -4.09
C LEU A 231 -13.89 22.06 -3.97
N THR A 232 -12.85 22.09 -3.16
CA THR A 232 -11.85 23.17 -3.24
C THR A 232 -11.06 23.06 -4.55
N ASP A 233 -10.60 24.19 -5.09
CA ASP A 233 -9.76 24.26 -6.31
C ASP A 233 -8.52 23.36 -6.26
N ASP A 234 -8.11 23.04 -5.03
CA ASP A 234 -6.89 22.34 -4.71
C ASP A 234 -7.14 20.84 -4.45
N THR A 235 -8.38 20.37 -4.56
CA THR A 235 -8.76 18.95 -4.58
C THR A 235 -8.77 18.43 -6.00
N ILE A 236 -7.91 17.46 -6.30
CA ILE A 236 -7.82 16.90 -7.66
C ILE A 236 -8.90 15.85 -7.86
N SER A 237 -9.72 16.03 -8.89
CA SER A 237 -10.79 15.11 -9.28
C SER A 237 -10.74 14.81 -10.77
N ILE A 238 -11.45 13.75 -11.19
CA ILE A 238 -11.58 13.35 -12.60
C ILE A 238 -12.99 12.82 -12.88
N GLY A 239 -13.49 13.10 -14.09
CA GLY A 239 -14.82 12.66 -14.55
C GLY A 239 -15.85 13.76 -14.40
#